data_AF-A0A9P5NGV1-F1
#
_entry.id   AF-A0A9P5NGV1-F1
#
_cell.length_a   1.000
_cell.length_b   1.000
_cell.length_c   1.000
_cell.angle_alpha   90.00
_cell.angle_beta   90.00
_cell.angle_gamma   90.00
#
_symmetry.space_group_name_H-M   'P 1'
#
loop_
_entity.id
_entity.type
_entity.pdbx_description
1 polymer ?
#
loop_
_entity_poly.entity_id
_entity_poly.type
_entity_poly.pdbx_seq_one_letter_code
_entity_poly.pdbx_strand_id
1 'polypeptide(L)' 'YIGYCLDSIRQSLMCSADISVMVWQWSDALQKTVEYGDVAHVCRRFDKIQEWAKDHQITDTFNK' A
#
# COMPACT_ATOMS: atom_id res chain seq x y z
N TYR A 1 28.68 -4.21 -8.41
CA TYR A 1 28.29 -4.34 -6.99
C TYR A 1 26.76 -4.23 -6.91
N ILE A 2 26.08 -5.34 -6.65
CA ILE A 2 24.60 -5.44 -6.75
C ILE A 2 23.85 -4.71 -5.62
N GLY A 3 24.53 -4.39 -4.53
CA GLY A 3 23.93 -3.71 -3.37
C GLY A 3 23.36 -2.32 -3.68
N TYR A 4 23.97 -1.56 -4.59
CA TYR A 4 23.47 -0.24 -4.96
C TYR A 4 22.12 -0.31 -5.69
N CYS A 5 21.96 -1.27 -6.61
CA CYS A 5 20.70 -1.45 -7.32
C CYS A 5 19.57 -1.87 -6.36
N LEU A 6 19.87 -2.73 -5.39
CA LEU A 6 18.90 -3.15 -4.38
C LEU A 6 18.50 -2.00 -3.46
N ASP A 7 19.44 -1.14 -3.07
CA ASP A 7 19.11 0.02 -2.23
C ASP A 7 18.23 1.04 -2.97
N SER A 8 18.48 1.29 -4.26
CA SER A 8 17.61 2.16 -5.08
C SER A 8 16.17 1.65 -5.18
N ILE A 9 15.98 0.33 -5.34
CA ILE A 9 14.63 -0.28 -5.35
C ILE A 9 13.97 -0.13 -3.97
N ARG A 10 14.72 -0.41 -2.90
CA ARG A 10 14.22 -0.27 -1.52
C ARG A 10 13.77 1.16 -1.23
N GLN A 11 14.60 2.16 -1.57
CA GLN A 11 14.26 3.57 -1.36
C GLN A 11 13.02 3.99 -2.16
N SER A 12 12.91 3.57 -3.42
CA SER A 12 11.73 3.84 -4.25
C SER A 12 10.45 3.29 -3.60
N LEU A 13 10.46 2.03 -3.20
CA LEU A 13 9.31 1.37 -2.54
C LEU A 13 8.93 2.04 -1.22
N MET A 14 9.90 2.47 -0.42
CA MET A 14 9.63 3.17 0.84
C MET A 14 8.99 4.55 0.62
N CYS A 15 9.40 5.27 -0.43
CA CYS A 15 8.86 6.59 -0.75
C CYS A 15 7.45 6.51 -1.36
N SER A 16 7.15 5.44 -2.08
CA SER A 16 5.86 5.23 -2.74
C SER A 16 4.91 4.31 -1.99
N ALA A 17 5.17 4.02 -0.71
CA ALA A 17 4.31 3.17 0.10
C ALA A 17 2.98 3.88 0.38
N ASP A 18 1.95 3.49 -0.37
CA ASP A 18 0.61 4.07 -0.30
C ASP A 18 -0.38 3.12 0.40
N ILE A 19 -1.22 3.70 1.24
CA ILE A 19 -2.30 3.04 1.99
C ILE A 19 -3.64 3.73 1.74
N SER A 20 -3.72 4.60 0.73
CA SER A 20 -4.92 5.36 0.40
C SER A 20 -6.05 4.40 0.03
N VAL A 21 -7.23 4.67 0.59
CA VAL A 21 -8.41 3.84 0.34
C VAL A 21 -8.98 4.18 -1.03
N MET A 22 -9.09 3.18 -1.90
CA MET A 22 -9.85 3.32 -3.13
C MET A 22 -11.33 3.22 -2.79
N VAL A 23 -12.08 4.29 -3.07
CA VAL A 23 -13.51 4.35 -2.78
C VAL A 23 -14.32 3.97 -4.01
N TRP A 24 -15.52 3.45 -3.78
CA TRP A 24 -16.47 3.13 -4.84
C TRP A 24 -17.57 4.19 -4.85
N GLN A 25 -17.88 4.73 -6.02
CA GLN A 25 -18.91 5.74 -6.18
C GLN A 25 -19.92 5.38 -7.26
N TRP A 26 -21.15 5.83 -7.09
CA TRP A 26 -22.18 5.71 -8.13
C TRP A 26 -21.86 6.65 -9.30
N SER A 27 -21.88 6.13 -10.52
CA SER A 27 -21.76 6.93 -11.74
C SER A 27 -23.12 7.03 -12.41
N ASP A 28 -23.71 8.23 -12.45
CA ASP A 28 -24.97 8.45 -13.16
C ASP A 28 -24.83 8.25 -14.68
N ALA A 29 -23.67 8.54 -15.25
CA ALA A 29 -23.42 8.34 -16.68
C ALA A 29 -23.40 6.85 -17.07
N LEU A 30 -22.89 6.00 -16.18
CA LEU A 30 -22.75 4.56 -16.44
C LEU A 30 -23.83 3.71 -15.75
N GLN A 31 -24.68 4.33 -14.93
CA GLN A 31 -25.71 3.69 -14.10
C GLN A 31 -25.17 2.48 -13.32
N LYS A 32 -23.96 2.63 -12.77
CA LYS A 32 -23.28 1.59 -11.99
C LYS A 32 -22.29 2.19 -10.99
N THR A 33 -21.94 1.38 -10.00
CA THR A 33 -20.82 1.68 -9.10
C THR A 33 -19.49 1.48 -9.82
N VAL A 34 -18.61 2.47 -9.75
CA VAL A 34 -17.26 2.45 -10.34
C VAL A 34 -16.21 2.78 -9.29
N GLU A 35 -14.98 2.29 -9.48
CA GLU A 35 -13.87 2.71 -8.64
C GLU A 35 -13.55 4.19 -8.86
N TYR A 36 -13.33 4.91 -7.76
CA TYR A 36 -12.81 6.26 -7.76
C TYR A 36 -11.42 6.25 -7.13
N GLY A 37 -10.42 6.18 -8.00
CA GLY A 37 -9.00 6.14 -7.62
C GLY A 37 -8.33 7.51 -7.53
N ASP A 38 -9.02 8.60 -7.87
CA ASP A 38 -8.50 9.97 -7.76
C ASP A 38 -8.61 10.46 -6.31
N VAL A 39 -7.85 9.79 -5.44
CA VAL A 39 -7.75 10.10 -4.01
C VAL A 39 -6.43 10.79 -3.72
N ALA A 40 -6.44 11.69 -2.73
CA ALA A 40 -5.23 12.40 -2.35
C ALA A 40 -4.21 11.45 -1.72
N HIS A 41 -3.19 11.09 -2.49
CA HIS A 41 -2.06 10.30 -2.01
C HIS A 41 -1.12 11.18 -1.17
N VAL A 42 -0.69 10.65 -0.02
CA VAL A 42 0.25 11.34 0.87
C VAL A 42 1.36 10.40 1.29
N CYS A 43 2.60 10.91 1.31
CA CYS A 43 3.74 10.15 1.81
C CYS A 43 3.52 9.81 3.29
N ARG A 44 3.76 8.55 3.65
CA ARG A 44 3.67 8.06 5.02
C ARG A 44 5.05 7.65 5.52
N ARG A 45 5.24 7.69 6.84
CA ARG A 45 6.47 7.19 7.44
C ARG A 45 6.51 5.66 7.32
N PHE A 46 7.48 5.15 6.58
CA PHE A 46 7.61 3.72 6.31
C PHE A 46 7.82 2.86 7.57
N ASP A 47 8.49 3.41 8.60
CA ASP A 47 8.72 2.70 9.86
C ASP A 47 7.42 2.33 10.59
N LYS A 48 6.41 3.20 10.53
CA LYS A 48 5.07 2.94 11.09
C LYS A 48 4.32 1.85 10.33
N ILE A 49 4.52 1.77 9.02
CA ILE A 49 3.96 0.69 8.20
C ILE A 49 4.59 -0.65 8.61
N GLN A 50 5.90 -0.68 8.82
CA GLN A 50 6.61 -1.88 9.27
C GLN A 50 6.21 -2.31 10.68
N GLU A 51 6.04 -1.38 11.61
CA GLU A 51 5.58 -1.66 12.98
C GLU A 51 4.19 -2.32 12.94
N TRP A 52 3.23 -1.70 12.25
CA TRP A 52 1.90 -2.27 12.08
C TRP A 52 1.94 -3.67 11.45
N ALA A 53 2.74 -3.87 10.40
CA ALA A 53 2.85 -5.16 9.74
C ALA A 53 3.41 -6.26 10.65
N LYS A 54 4.35 -5.95 11.54
CA LYS A 54 4.90 -6.90 12.52
C LYS A 54 3.87 -7.26 13.58
N ASP A 55 3.08 -6.30 14.04
CA ASP A 55 2.05 -6.52 15.06
C ASP A 55 0.87 -7.36 14.53
N HIS A 56 0.60 -7.28 13.22
CA HIS A 56 -0.51 -7.97 12.56
C HIS A 56 -0.07 -9.16 11.70
N GLN A 57 1.20 -9.58 11.81
CA GLN A 57 1.68 -10.76 11.08
C GLN A 57 0.97 -12.02 11.60
N ILE A 58 0.53 -12.87 10.69
CA ILE A 58 -0.03 -14.18 11.06
C ILE A 58 1.14 -15.05 11.56
N THR A 59 1.24 -15.20 12.87
CA THR A 59 2.25 -16.06 13.51
C THR A 59 1.80 -17.51 13.64
N ASP A 60 0.52 -17.80 13.43
CA ASP A 60 0.03 -19.17 13.48
C ASP A 60 0.51 -19.89 12.22
N THR A 61 1.25 -20.97 12.43
CA THR A 61 1.76 -21.79 11.33
C THR A 61 0.57 -22.32 10.55
N PHE A 62 0.55 -22.08 9.24
CA PHE A 62 -0.37 -22.69 8.25
C PHE A 62 -0.15 -24.21 8.13
N ASN A 63 -0.16 -24.92 9.26
CA ASN A 63 -0.09 -26.37 9.43
C ASN A 63 -0.48 -26.73 10.87
N LYS A 64 -1.79 -26.80 11.12
CA LYS A 64 -2.38 -27.79 12.03
C LYS A 64 -3.51 -28.48 11.30
#